data_AF-A0A0L7LAX5-F1
#
_entry.id   AF-A0A0L7LAX5-F1
#
_cell.length_a   1.000
_cell.length_b   1.000
_cell.length_c   1.000
_cell.angle_alpha   90.00
_cell.angle_beta   90.00
_cell.angle_gamma   90.00
#
_symmetry.space_group_name_H-M   'P 1'
#
loop_
_entity.id
_entity.type
_entity.pdbx_description
1 polymer ?
#
loop_
_entity_poly.entity_id
_entity_poly.type
_entity_poly.pdbx_seq_one_letter_code
_entity_poly.pdbx_strand_id
1 'polypeptide(L)' 'MVFLDMLRDYQNLLGDDQWGEKYKKHLNQVGVNVTHVQITPGVTTGIAQISVAENGENQIVIVPGANGCPDNI' A
#
# COMPACT_ATOMS: atom_id res chain seq x y z
N MET A 1 -11.62 -5.92 -12.67
CA MET A 1 -12.40 -5.83 -11.42
C MET A 1 -12.27 -7.15 -10.64
N VAL A 2 -11.05 -7.52 -10.23
CA VAL A 2 -10.76 -8.75 -9.46
C VAL A 2 -9.74 -8.48 -8.35
N PHE A 3 -8.94 -7.40 -8.43
CA PHE A 3 -7.90 -7.08 -7.42
C PHE A 3 -8.31 -6.10 -6.32
N LEU A 4 -9.42 -5.36 -6.47
CA LEU A 4 -9.89 -4.43 -5.44
C LEU A 4 -10.67 -5.12 -4.32
N ASP A 5 -11.16 -6.36 -4.54
CA ASP A 5 -11.99 -7.07 -3.55
C ASP A 5 -11.21 -7.78 -2.45
N MET A 6 -9.89 -7.95 -2.62
CA MET A 6 -8.99 -8.38 -1.53
C MET A 6 -8.59 -7.23 -0.58
N LEU A 7 -8.94 -5.98 -0.89
CA LEU A 7 -8.57 -4.81 -0.08
C LEU A 7 -9.61 -4.43 0.96
N ARG A 8 -10.70 -5.21 1.10
CA ARG A 8 -11.77 -4.92 2.07
C ARG A 8 -11.32 -5.06 3.54
N ASP A 9 -10.27 -5.83 3.79
CA ASP A 9 -9.73 -6.09 5.13
C ASP A 9 -8.34 -5.47 5.36
N TYR A 10 -7.81 -4.69 4.41
CA TYR A 10 -6.49 -4.06 4.56
C TYR A 10 -6.58 -2.70 5.24
N GLN A 11 -5.88 -2.57 6.36
CA GLN A 11 -5.66 -1.30 7.05
C GLN A 11 -4.98 -0.30 6.11
N ASN A 12 -5.37 0.98 6.15
CA ASN A 12 -4.77 2.04 5.33
C ASN A 12 -3.47 2.54 5.97
N LEU A 13 -2.48 1.64 6.07
CA LEU A 13 -1.20 1.91 6.71
C LEU A 13 -0.13 2.18 5.66
N LEU A 14 0.64 3.23 5.89
CA LEU A 14 1.83 3.56 5.11
C LEU A 14 3.03 3.49 6.04
N GLY A 15 4.20 3.19 5.48
CA GLY A 15 5.43 3.25 6.25
C GLY A 15 5.86 4.69 6.52
N ASP A 16 6.76 4.86 7.48
CA ASP A 16 7.44 6.14 7.75
C ASP A 16 8.60 6.43 6.78
N ASP A 17 8.64 5.71 5.66
CA ASP A 17 9.58 5.94 4.59
C ASP A 17 9.16 7.07 3.64
N GLN A 18 10.08 7.46 2.76
CA GLN A 18 9.81 8.50 1.76
C GLN A 18 8.63 8.20 0.83
N TRP A 19 8.26 6.92 0.67
CA TRP A 19 7.18 6.51 -0.22
C TRP A 19 5.83 6.73 0.44
N GLY A 20 5.70 6.39 1.72
CA GLY A 20 4.49 6.62 2.51
C GLY A 20 4.12 8.10 2.55
N GLU A 21 5.08 8.96 2.88
CA GLU A 21 4.87 10.41 2.91
C GLU A 21 4.50 10.99 1.54
N LYS A 22 5.22 10.60 0.47
CA LYS A 22 4.92 11.05 -0.89
C LYS A 22 3.54 10.58 -1.35
N TYR A 23 3.17 9.34 -1.04
CA TYR A 23 1.90 8.75 -1.46
C TYR A 23 0.73 9.40 -0.73
N LYS A 24 0.81 9.58 0.60
CA LYS A 24 -0.20 10.30 1.38
C LYS A 24 -0.39 11.74 0.88
N LYS A 25 0.71 12.44 0.60
CA LYS A 25 0.67 13.80 0.01
C LYS A 25 0.01 13.80 -1.37
N HIS A 26 0.36 12.84 -2.23
CA HIS A 26 -0.21 12.73 -3.56
C HIS A 26 -1.74 12.51 -3.51
N LEU A 27 -2.20 11.57 -2.67
CA LEU A 27 -3.63 11.31 -2.47
C LEU A 27 -4.39 12.58 -2.06
N ASN A 28 -3.84 13.33 -1.10
CA ASN A 28 -4.43 14.61 -0.68
C ASN A 28 -4.46 15.64 -1.83
N GLN A 29 -3.39 15.73 -2.64
CA GLN A 29 -3.32 16.64 -3.78
C GLN A 29 -4.35 16.35 -4.87
N VAL A 30 -4.69 15.08 -5.09
CA VAL A 30 -5.73 14.67 -6.05
C VAL A 30 -7.14 14.68 -5.44
N GLY A 31 -7.30 15.18 -4.22
CA GLY A 31 -8.59 15.34 -3.55
C GLY A 31 -9.12 14.09 -2.87
N VAL A 32 -8.28 13.06 -2.68
CA VAL A 32 -8.67 11.87 -1.91
C VAL A 32 -8.62 12.18 -0.42
N ASN A 33 -9.68 11.79 0.30
CA ASN A 33 -9.73 11.91 1.76
C ASN A 33 -8.74 10.93 2.41
N VAL A 34 -7.69 11.47 3.04
CA VAL A 34 -6.64 10.70 3.73
C VAL A 34 -6.81 10.64 5.25
N THR A 35 -7.98 11.00 5.81
CA THR A 35 -8.23 11.01 7.26
C THR A 35 -7.94 9.67 7.93
N HIS A 36 -8.19 8.56 7.25
CA HIS A 36 -7.97 7.21 7.78
C HIS A 36 -6.63 6.60 7.36
N VAL A 37 -5.77 7.36 6.67
CA VAL A 37 -4.44 6.89 6.25
C VAL A 37 -3.41 7.20 7.34
N GLN A 38 -2.84 6.16 7.94
CA GLN A 38 -1.89 6.28 9.04
C GLN A 38 -0.45 6.01 8.60
N ILE A 39 0.51 6.59 9.32
CA ILE A 39 1.94 6.33 9.12
C ILE A 39 2.39 5.42 10.28
N THR A 40 2.97 4.27 9.96
CA THR A 40 3.47 3.29 10.91
C THR A 40 4.97 3.51 11.14
N PRO A 41 5.40 3.92 12.35
CA PRO A 41 6.81 4.17 12.64
C PRO A 41 7.67 2.90 12.56
N GLY A 42 8.88 3.03 12.00
CA GLY A 42 9.87 1.95 11.93
C GLY A 42 9.55 0.85 10.91
N VAL A 43 8.59 1.06 10.01
CA VAL A 43 8.14 0.08 9.02
C VAL A 43 8.10 0.71 7.63
N THR A 44 8.50 -0.04 6.60
CA THR A 44 8.43 0.43 5.21
C THR A 44 7.03 0.32 4.63
N THR A 45 6.71 1.16 3.66
CA THR A 45 5.47 1.12 2.90
C THR A 45 5.39 -0.19 2.11
N GLY A 46 4.21 -0.82 2.08
CA GLY A 46 3.97 -2.02 1.30
C GLY A 46 4.12 -1.78 -0.20
N ILE A 47 4.65 -2.76 -0.92
CA ILE A 47 4.82 -2.70 -2.38
C ILE A 47 4.24 -3.94 -3.04
N ALA A 48 3.70 -3.77 -4.24
CA ALA A 48 3.35 -4.85 -5.13
C ALA A 48 4.15 -4.68 -6.42
N GLN A 49 5.07 -5.61 -6.68
CA GLN A 49 5.77 -5.67 -7.96
C GLN A 49 4.91 -6.48 -8.93
N ILE A 50 4.56 -5.87 -10.06
CA ILE A 50 3.78 -6.50 -11.12
C ILE A 50 4.68 -6.61 -12.36
N SER A 51 4.98 -7.82 -12.78
CA SER A 51 5.73 -8.11 -14.01
C SER A 51 4.92 -9.03 -14.92
N VAL A 52 5.19 -8.97 -16.22
CA VAL A 52 4.60 -9.88 -17.21
C VAL A 52 5.68 -10.88 -17.59
N ALA A 53 5.41 -12.16 -17.38
CA ALA A 53 6.31 -13.24 -17.76
C ALA A 53 6.36 -13.39 -19.30
N GLU A 54 7.38 -14.08 -19.82
CA GLU A 54 7.56 -14.25 -21.27
C GLU A 54 6.37 -14.95 -21.95
N ASN A 55 5.63 -15.77 -21.20
CA ASN A 55 4.41 -16.44 -21.64
C ASN A 55 3.15 -15.54 -21.62
N GLY A 56 3.29 -14.26 -21.23
CA GLY A 56 2.19 -13.30 -21.12
C GLY A 56 1.40 -13.36 -19.80
N GLU A 57 1.81 -14.20 -18.84
CA GLU A 57 1.15 -14.27 -17.53
C GLU A 57 1.56 -13.11 -16.63
N ASN A 58 0.61 -12.62 -15.82
CA ASN A 58 0.89 -11.63 -14.79
C ASN A 58 1.54 -12.31 -13.58
N GLN A 59 2.75 -11.88 -13.23
CA GLN A 59 3.42 -12.25 -12.00
C GLN A 59 3.34 -11.08 -11.02
N ILE A 60 2.79 -11.33 -9.84
CA ILE A 60 2.61 -10.31 -8.80
C ILE A 60 3.31 -10.78 -7.53
N VAL A 61 4.26 -10.00 -7.05
CA VAL A 61 4.98 -10.23 -5.79
C VAL A 61 4.60 -9.12 -4.82
N ILE A 62 4.06 -9.50 -3.67
CA ILE A 62 3.58 -8.55 -2.65
C ILE A 62 4.53 -8.59 -1.46
N VAL A 63 5.00 -7.41 -1.07
CA VAL A 63 5.66 -7.16 0.22
C VAL A 63 4.70 -6.30 1.04
N PRO A 64 4.07 -6.84 2.11
CA PRO A 64 2.98 -6.15 2.78
C PRO A 64 3.42 -4.85 3.48
N GLY A 65 4.64 -4.77 4.00
CA GLY A 65 5.13 -3.60 4.73
C GLY A 65 4.18 -3.21 5.88
N ALA A 66 3.92 -1.91 6.04
CA ALA A 66 3.02 -1.37 7.05
C ALA A 66 1.61 -2.00 7.04
N ASN A 67 1.11 -2.44 5.88
CA ASN A 67 -0.19 -3.09 5.76
C ASN A 67 -0.26 -4.48 6.43
N GLY A 68 0.89 -5.07 6.77
CA GLY A 68 0.97 -6.33 7.53
C GLY A 68 1.07 -6.13 9.04
N CYS A 69 1.14 -4.88 9.52
CA CYS A 69 1.20 -4.59 10.95
C CYS A 69 -0.20 -4.73 11.57
N PRO A 70 -0.32 -5.41 12.72
CA PRO A 70 -1.57 -5.42 13.47
C PRO A 70 -1.90 -4.02 13.96
N ASP A 71 -3.18 -3.65 13.93
CA ASP A 71 -3.66 -2.43 14.58
C ASP A 71 -3.23 -2.44 16.05
N ASN A 72 -2.72 -1.31 16.54
CA ASN A 72 -2.22 -1.03 17.90
C ASN A 72 -0.69 -0.85 18.04
N ILE A 73 -0.11 0.06 17.26
CA ILE A 73 1.11 0.78 17.67
C ILE A 73 0.80 2.28 17.69
#